data_AF-A0A535A8F6-F1
#
_entry.id   AF-A0A535A8F6-F1
#
_cell.length_a   1.000
_cell.length_b   1.000
_cell.length_c   1.000
_cell.angle_alpha   90.00
_cell.angle_beta   90.00
_cell.angle_gamma   90.00
#
_symmetry.space_group_name_H-M   'P 1'
#
loop_
_entity.id
_entity.type
_entity.pdbx_description
1 polymer ?
#
loop_
_entity_poly.entity_id
_entity_poly.type
_entity_poly.pdbx_seq_one_letter_code
_entity_poly.pdbx_strand_id
1 'polypeptide(L)'
;EFGEIRRREALAAARHLGLHRGDLVFLGFPDGGLAQLWQDHWSRTRPYTSPYTNEDSPPAPDSAEYDGQDLASLVGRQLRTFRPSVIVIPHPYDAHLDHAHASYFVIDALDALQAAHVLPERVVVLTYLVHHPTWPSAGSDRDRLAPPSGKETPDTLWTGIDLTPAELAAKEAALGEYRTQLPVLGDLLHRFCRPNELYGRVKSRVLDGIAEVH
;
A
#
# COMPACT_ATOMS: atom_id res chain seq x y z
N GLU A 1 21.00 -2.85 -5.73
CA GLU A 1 21.09 -1.85 -6.81
C GLU A 1 19.73 -1.46 -7.40
N PHE A 2 18.88 -2.43 -7.80
CA PHE A 2 17.54 -2.15 -8.36
C PHE A 2 16.57 -1.40 -7.42
N GLY A 3 16.54 -1.74 -6.13
CA GLY A 3 15.68 -1.06 -5.16
C GLY A 3 15.96 0.45 -5.04
N GLU A 4 17.23 0.85 -5.10
CA GLU A 4 17.63 2.26 -5.06
C GLU A 4 17.24 3.01 -6.34
N ILE A 5 17.27 2.34 -7.50
CA ILE A 5 16.74 2.90 -8.74
C ILE A 5 15.23 3.16 -8.60
N ARG A 6 14.46 2.15 -8.17
CA ARG A 6 13.00 2.27 -7.96
C ARG A 6 12.65 3.32 -6.91
N ARG A 7 13.48 3.49 -5.87
CA ARG A 7 13.34 4.56 -4.88
C ARG A 7 13.47 5.95 -5.50
N ARG A 8 14.44 6.14 -6.42
CA ARG A 8 14.59 7.39 -7.17
C ARG A 8 13.42 7.65 -8.10
N GLU A 9 12.91 6.62 -8.78
CA GLU A 9 11.71 6.71 -9.62
C GLU A 9 10.48 7.11 -8.78
N ALA A 10 10.26 6.49 -7.62
CA ALA A 10 9.17 6.84 -6.71
C ALA A 10 9.24 8.29 -6.23
N LEU A 11 10.45 8.79 -5.93
CA LEU A 11 10.67 10.19 -5.57
C LEU A 11 10.38 11.15 -6.75
N ALA A 12 10.71 10.76 -7.98
CA ALA A 12 10.39 11.55 -9.16
C ALA A 12 8.88 11.58 -9.43
N ALA A 13 8.22 10.42 -9.34
CA ALA A 13 6.76 10.28 -9.50
C ALA A 13 6.01 11.16 -8.50
N ALA A 14 6.40 11.11 -7.21
CA ALA A 14 5.75 11.86 -6.16
C ALA A 14 5.80 13.39 -6.36
N ARG A 15 6.86 13.90 -7.00
CA ARG A 15 6.97 15.33 -7.32
C ARG A 15 5.90 15.82 -8.30
N HIS A 16 5.50 14.98 -9.26
CA HIS A 16 4.39 15.32 -10.16
C HIS A 16 3.06 15.43 -9.42
N LEU A 17 2.91 14.71 -8.30
CA LEU A 17 1.74 14.75 -7.41
C LEU A 17 1.81 15.87 -6.36
N GLY A 18 2.80 16.77 -6.46
CA GLY A 18 2.98 17.90 -5.54
C GLY A 18 3.63 17.54 -4.21
N LEU A 19 4.18 16.33 -4.06
CA LEU A 19 4.86 15.90 -2.84
C LEU A 19 6.36 16.22 -2.88
N HIS A 20 6.91 16.52 -1.71
CA HIS A 20 8.33 16.70 -1.49
C HIS A 20 8.98 15.40 -1.02
N ARG A 21 10.31 15.31 -1.14
CA ARG A 21 11.07 14.14 -0.64
C ARG A 21 10.82 13.85 0.84
N GLY A 22 10.57 14.89 1.65
CA GLY A 22 10.29 14.76 3.08
C GLY A 22 8.93 14.14 3.40
N ASP A 23 8.01 14.09 2.42
CA ASP A 23 6.67 13.51 2.58
C ASP A 23 6.69 11.99 2.35
N LEU A 24 7.80 11.43 1.86
CA LEU A 24 7.95 10.01 1.57
C LEU A 24 8.83 9.32 2.60
N VAL A 25 8.28 8.27 3.20
CA VAL A 25 9.00 7.39 4.12
C VAL A 25 9.15 6.01 3.47
N PHE A 26 10.39 5.56 3.31
CA PHE A 26 10.70 4.21 2.86
C PHE A 26 11.13 3.37 4.06
N LEU A 27 10.33 2.36 4.42
CA LEU A 27 10.63 1.50 5.58
C LEU A 27 11.71 0.45 5.28
N GLY A 28 11.95 0.15 4.00
CA GLY A 28 13.06 -0.71 3.57
C GLY A 28 12.84 -2.22 3.75
N PHE A 29 11.60 -2.65 4.02
CA PHE A 29 11.23 -4.06 4.17
C PHE A 29 11.23 -4.81 2.83
N PRO A 30 11.36 -6.15 2.85
CA PRO A 30 11.64 -6.93 1.66
C PRO A 30 10.45 -7.01 0.70
N ASP A 31 10.73 -6.85 -0.59
CA ASP A 31 9.78 -7.12 -1.68
C ASP A 31 9.43 -8.61 -1.70
N GLY A 32 8.14 -8.93 -1.75
CA GLY A 32 7.55 -10.27 -1.67
C GLY A 32 7.54 -10.90 -0.27
N GLY A 33 7.97 -10.18 0.78
CA GLY A 33 8.21 -10.76 2.09
C GLY A 33 7.12 -10.52 3.14
N LEU A 34 6.17 -9.60 2.94
CA LEU A 34 5.33 -9.14 4.05
C LEU A 34 4.41 -10.23 4.62
N ALA A 35 3.96 -11.16 3.79
CA ALA A 35 3.20 -12.32 4.25
C ALA A 35 4.01 -13.21 5.21
N GLN A 36 5.29 -13.42 4.90
CA GLN A 36 6.18 -14.23 5.72
C GLN A 36 6.47 -13.55 7.06
N LEU A 37 6.61 -12.21 7.07
CA LEU A 37 6.74 -11.44 8.30
C LEU A 37 5.53 -11.57 9.21
N TRP A 38 4.34 -11.57 8.63
CA TRP A 38 3.09 -11.71 9.36
C TRP A 38 2.92 -13.12 9.94
N GLN A 39 3.13 -14.15 9.12
CA GLN A 39 2.81 -15.55 9.44
C GLN A 39 3.88 -16.24 10.28
N ASP A 40 5.12 -16.22 9.78
CA ASP A 40 6.16 -17.15 10.21
C ASP A 40 7.29 -16.43 10.95
N HIS A 41 7.43 -15.13 10.71
CA HIS A 41 8.53 -14.28 11.18
C HIS A 41 8.04 -13.07 11.98
N TRP A 42 6.99 -13.24 12.78
CA TRP A 42 6.46 -12.14 13.61
C TRP A 42 7.45 -11.69 14.69
N SER A 43 8.10 -12.65 15.36
CA SER A 43 9.01 -12.39 16.49
C SER A 43 10.42 -12.03 16.02
N ARG A 44 11.02 -11.02 16.66
CA ARG A 44 12.44 -10.58 16.53
C ARG A 44 13.49 -11.68 16.77
N THR A 45 13.10 -12.88 17.17
CA THR A 45 14.02 -13.99 17.41
C THR A 45 14.39 -14.76 16.14
N ARG A 46 13.62 -14.59 15.06
CA ARG A 46 13.80 -15.32 13.80
C ARG A 46 13.48 -14.40 12.62
N PRO A 47 14.34 -13.43 12.29
CA PRO A 47 14.11 -12.53 11.16
C PRO A 47 14.05 -13.32 9.85
N TYR A 48 13.26 -12.81 8.91
CA TYR A 48 13.12 -13.34 7.57
C TYR A 48 14.33 -12.97 6.72
N THR A 49 14.98 -13.95 6.10
CA THR A 49 16.03 -13.70 5.12
C THR A 49 15.42 -13.63 3.73
N SER A 50 15.53 -12.47 3.08
CA SER A 50 15.05 -12.25 1.71
C SER A 50 15.76 -13.19 0.72
N PRO A 51 15.03 -14.01 -0.05
CA PRO A 51 15.65 -14.93 -1.01
C PRO A 51 16.33 -14.20 -2.18
N TYR A 52 15.99 -12.93 -2.42
CA TYR A 52 16.52 -12.14 -3.53
C TYR A 52 17.78 -11.36 -3.19
N THR A 53 17.90 -10.90 -1.93
CA THR A 53 19.03 -10.07 -1.47
C THR A 53 19.92 -10.80 -0.47
N ASN A 54 19.43 -11.89 0.13
CA ASN A 54 20.05 -12.60 1.25
C ASN A 54 20.30 -11.71 2.49
N GLU A 55 19.48 -10.67 2.62
CA GLU A 55 19.48 -9.73 3.75
C GLU A 55 18.32 -10.07 4.69
N ASP A 56 18.49 -9.77 5.98
CA ASP A 56 17.50 -10.00 7.04
C ASP A 56 17.13 -8.70 7.80
N SER A 57 17.57 -7.55 7.29
CA SER A 57 17.32 -6.23 7.88
C SER A 57 17.26 -5.14 6.81
N PRO A 58 16.48 -4.05 7.03
CA PRO A 58 16.42 -2.92 6.11
C PRO A 58 17.72 -2.11 6.14
N PRO A 59 18.07 -1.37 5.06
CA PRO A 59 19.29 -0.56 5.02
C PRO A 59 19.36 0.58 6.04
N ALA A 60 18.20 0.98 6.59
CA ALA A 60 18.02 1.95 7.66
C ALA A 60 16.61 1.78 8.25
N PRO A 61 16.34 2.06 9.54
CA PRO A 61 17.27 2.41 10.61
C PRO A 61 17.85 1.18 11.34
N ASP A 62 19.11 1.34 11.76
CA ASP A 62 20.14 0.36 12.22
C ASP A 62 19.76 -0.74 13.23
N SER A 63 18.51 -0.82 13.69
CA SER A 63 18.07 -1.84 14.65
C SER A 63 16.80 -2.57 14.26
N ALA A 64 16.21 -2.25 13.10
CA ALA A 64 15.07 -3.01 12.61
C ALA A 64 15.58 -4.30 11.97
N GLU A 65 14.86 -5.39 12.17
CA GLU A 65 15.05 -6.62 11.42
C GLU A 65 13.83 -6.88 10.52
N TYR A 66 13.96 -7.79 9.57
CA TYR A 66 12.84 -8.27 8.76
C TYR A 66 11.98 -9.20 9.60
N ASP A 67 11.26 -8.62 10.56
CA ASP A 67 10.24 -9.29 11.36
C ASP A 67 8.96 -8.44 11.45
N GLY A 68 7.86 -9.10 11.82
CA GLY A 68 6.56 -8.45 11.92
C GLY A 68 6.48 -7.39 13.02
N GLN A 69 7.07 -7.64 14.20
CA GLN A 69 7.06 -6.70 15.32
C GLN A 69 7.76 -5.38 14.97
N ASP A 70 8.87 -5.44 14.25
CA ASP A 70 9.60 -4.25 13.81
C ASP A 70 8.85 -3.49 12.73
N LEU A 71 8.28 -4.16 11.74
CA LEU A 71 7.44 -3.50 10.75
C LEU A 71 6.24 -2.81 11.42
N ALA A 72 5.49 -3.51 12.27
CA ALA A 72 4.36 -2.96 13.02
C ALA A 72 4.78 -1.75 13.87
N SER A 73 5.92 -1.85 14.57
CA SER A 73 6.46 -0.76 15.40
C SER A 73 6.85 0.47 14.57
N LEU A 74 7.45 0.28 13.40
CA LEU A 74 7.83 1.38 12.51
C LEU A 74 6.59 2.04 11.89
N VAL A 75 5.60 1.27 11.46
CA VAL A 75 4.30 1.78 10.97
C VAL A 75 3.59 2.56 12.07
N GLY A 76 3.46 1.98 13.27
CA GLY A 76 2.86 2.66 14.43
C GLY A 76 3.58 3.96 14.79
N ARG A 77 4.91 4.02 14.66
CA ARG A 77 5.65 5.27 14.83
C ARG A 77 5.26 6.33 13.80
N GLN A 78 5.09 5.96 12.52
CA GLN A 78 4.63 6.92 11.50
C GLN A 78 3.24 7.43 11.81
N LEU A 79 2.28 6.54 12.12
CA LEU A 79 0.91 6.91 12.46
C LEU A 79 0.86 7.84 13.68
N ARG A 80 1.61 7.51 14.75
CA ARG A 80 1.70 8.34 15.95
C ARG A 80 2.31 9.72 15.68
N THR A 81 3.35 9.78 14.84
CA THR A 81 4.09 11.03 14.57
C THR A 81 3.30 11.95 13.66
N PHE A 82 2.73 11.40 12.59
CA PHE A 82 1.97 12.17 11.60
C PHE A 82 0.55 12.52 12.08
N ARG A 83 -0.07 11.67 12.92
CA ARG A 83 -1.44 11.81 13.42
C ARG A 83 -2.47 12.02 12.31
N PRO A 84 -2.60 11.07 11.36
CA PRO A 84 -3.50 11.22 10.21
C PRO A 84 -4.97 11.31 10.63
N SER A 85 -5.74 12.12 9.90
CA SER A 85 -7.21 12.06 9.91
C SER A 85 -7.77 11.11 8.86
N VAL A 86 -6.99 10.83 7.81
CA VAL A 86 -7.31 9.89 6.72
C VAL A 86 -6.09 9.01 6.47
N ILE A 87 -6.32 7.71 6.34
CA ILE A 87 -5.32 6.73 5.92
C ILE A 87 -5.85 6.06 4.66
N VAL A 88 -5.01 5.96 3.63
CA VAL A 88 -5.32 5.22 2.41
C VAL A 88 -4.30 4.10 2.25
N ILE A 89 -4.76 2.85 2.19
CA ILE A 89 -3.93 1.63 2.14
C ILE A 89 -4.33 0.70 1.00
N PRO A 90 -3.51 -0.30 0.62
CA PRO A 90 -3.99 -1.33 -0.28
C PRO A 90 -5.19 -2.08 0.29
N HIS A 91 -5.98 -2.69 -0.59
CA HIS A 91 -7.15 -3.47 -0.23
C HIS A 91 -6.72 -4.84 0.31
N PRO A 92 -7.36 -5.37 1.37
CA PRO A 92 -6.98 -6.67 1.94
C PRO A 92 -7.18 -7.86 0.99
N TYR A 93 -8.14 -7.76 0.05
CA TYR A 93 -8.33 -8.73 -1.04
C TYR A 93 -7.44 -8.50 -2.27
N ASP A 94 -6.42 -7.64 -2.18
CA ASP A 94 -5.44 -7.52 -3.27
C ASP A 94 -4.69 -8.84 -3.45
N ALA A 95 -4.59 -9.32 -4.69
CA ALA A 95 -3.98 -10.61 -4.98
C ALA A 95 -2.45 -10.61 -4.78
N HIS A 96 -1.82 -9.43 -4.68
CA HIS A 96 -0.42 -9.32 -4.34
C HIS A 96 -0.25 -9.35 -2.82
N LEU A 97 0.51 -10.34 -2.32
CA LEU A 97 0.61 -10.59 -0.89
C LEU A 97 1.19 -9.41 -0.10
N ASP A 98 2.16 -8.68 -0.65
CA ASP A 98 2.64 -7.45 0.03
C ASP A 98 1.58 -6.36 0.12
N HIS A 99 0.69 -6.23 -0.87
CA HIS A 99 -0.39 -5.25 -0.80
C HIS A 99 -1.37 -5.65 0.29
N ALA A 100 -1.84 -6.90 0.27
CA ALA A 100 -2.75 -7.41 1.30
C ALA A 100 -2.15 -7.23 2.71
N HIS A 101 -0.92 -7.70 2.95
CA HIS A 101 -0.32 -7.66 4.29
C HIS A 101 0.13 -6.26 4.73
N ALA A 102 0.48 -5.36 3.81
CA ALA A 102 0.70 -3.96 4.16
C ALA A 102 -0.56 -3.34 4.79
N SER A 103 -1.75 -3.72 4.32
CA SER A 103 -3.00 -3.28 4.95
C SER A 103 -3.13 -3.81 6.38
N TYR A 104 -2.71 -5.05 6.64
CA TYR A 104 -2.83 -5.71 7.94
C TYR A 104 -1.94 -5.03 8.98
N PHE A 105 -0.67 -4.77 8.63
CA PHE A 105 0.26 -4.06 9.50
C PHE A 105 -0.22 -2.64 9.84
N VAL A 106 -0.86 -1.93 8.90
CA VAL A 106 -1.39 -0.59 9.16
C VAL A 106 -2.62 -0.63 10.07
N ILE A 107 -3.51 -1.60 9.88
CA ILE A 107 -4.71 -1.76 10.71
C ILE A 107 -4.33 -2.18 12.14
N ASP A 108 -3.47 -3.19 12.30
CA ASP A 108 -2.98 -3.64 13.62
C ASP A 108 -2.34 -2.48 14.40
N ALA A 109 -1.45 -1.72 13.74
CA ALA A 109 -0.82 -0.56 14.37
C ALA A 109 -1.81 0.56 14.69
N LEU A 110 -2.82 0.80 13.85
CA LEU A 110 -3.87 1.79 14.11
C LEU A 110 -4.72 1.39 15.31
N ASP A 111 -5.20 0.15 15.34
CA ASP A 111 -6.05 -0.39 16.40
C ASP A 111 -5.32 -0.35 17.75
N ALA A 112 -4.05 -0.75 17.78
CA ALA A 112 -3.22 -0.67 18.98
C ALA A 112 -3.08 0.79 19.50
N LEU A 113 -2.90 1.76 18.60
CA LEU A 113 -2.79 3.18 18.96
C LEU A 113 -4.12 3.79 19.39
N GLN A 114 -5.23 3.36 18.82
CA GLN A 114 -6.58 3.80 19.22
C GLN A 114 -6.97 3.20 20.58
N ALA A 115 -6.72 1.91 20.81
CA ALA A 115 -6.92 1.26 22.10
C ALA A 115 -6.07 1.91 23.21
N ALA A 116 -4.85 2.34 22.89
CA ALA A 116 -3.98 3.11 23.78
C ALA A 116 -4.36 4.60 23.91
N HIS A 117 -5.43 5.06 23.26
CA HIS A 117 -5.89 6.45 23.23
C HIS A 117 -4.83 7.46 22.71
N VAL A 118 -3.89 6.99 21.89
CA VAL A 118 -2.84 7.83 21.27
C VAL A 118 -3.38 8.56 20.05
N LEU A 119 -4.21 7.89 19.26
CA LEU A 119 -4.90 8.42 18.08
C LEU A 119 -6.42 8.46 18.32
N PRO A 120 -7.15 9.38 17.66
CA PRO A 120 -8.60 9.45 17.80
C PRO A 120 -9.27 8.19 17.21
N GLU A 121 -10.41 7.79 17.76
CA GLU A 121 -11.22 6.67 17.24
C GLU A 121 -11.70 6.91 15.80
N ARG A 122 -11.90 8.17 15.42
CA ARG A 122 -12.46 8.56 14.12
C ARG A 122 -11.40 8.91 13.07
N VAL A 123 -10.48 7.98 12.81
CA VAL A 123 -9.61 8.04 11.62
C VAL A 123 -10.36 7.43 10.43
N VAL A 124 -10.39 8.12 9.30
CA VAL A 124 -11.02 7.59 8.08
C VAL A 124 -10.03 6.65 7.39
N VAL A 125 -10.37 5.37 7.30
CA VAL A 125 -9.58 4.39 6.53
C VAL A 125 -10.25 4.14 5.18
N LEU A 126 -9.48 4.35 4.11
CA LEU A 126 -9.85 4.05 2.72
C LEU A 126 -8.89 2.99 2.17
N THR A 127 -9.37 2.18 1.24
CA THR A 127 -8.56 1.15 0.58
C THR A 127 -8.49 1.38 -0.93
N TYR A 128 -7.43 0.95 -1.60
CA TYR A 128 -7.33 0.89 -3.06
C TYR A 128 -6.91 -0.51 -3.51
N LEU A 129 -7.44 -0.99 -4.64
CA LEU A 129 -7.10 -2.30 -5.20
C LEU A 129 -6.19 -2.11 -6.41
N VAL A 130 -5.13 -2.90 -6.53
CA VAL A 130 -4.21 -2.87 -7.69
C VAL A 130 -4.20 -4.21 -8.41
N HIS A 131 -3.89 -5.30 -7.70
CA HIS A 131 -3.80 -6.62 -8.32
C HIS A 131 -5.09 -7.40 -8.09
N HIS A 132 -5.81 -7.64 -9.18
CA HIS A 132 -7.00 -8.47 -9.18
C HIS A 132 -7.09 -9.26 -10.49
N PRO A 133 -7.48 -10.55 -10.49
CA PRO A 133 -7.39 -11.40 -11.69
C PRO A 133 -8.15 -10.88 -12.91
N THR A 134 -9.28 -10.22 -12.68
CA THR A 134 -10.23 -9.78 -13.73
C THR A 134 -10.40 -8.26 -13.79
N TRP A 135 -9.70 -7.52 -12.93
CA TRP A 135 -9.90 -6.08 -12.75
C TRP A 135 -8.55 -5.36 -12.53
N PRO A 136 -8.34 -4.15 -13.06
CA PRO A 136 -9.22 -3.42 -13.96
C PRO A 136 -9.24 -4.04 -15.37
N SER A 137 -10.38 -3.89 -16.05
CA SER A 137 -10.49 -4.31 -17.45
C SER A 137 -9.59 -3.45 -18.34
N ALA A 138 -9.15 -4.01 -19.47
CA ALA A 138 -8.34 -3.31 -20.46
C ALA A 138 -9.13 -2.25 -21.27
N GLY A 139 -10.19 -1.66 -20.69
CA GLY A 139 -11.11 -0.72 -21.36
C GLY A 139 -10.42 0.54 -21.93
N SER A 140 -11.19 1.43 -22.55
CA SER A 140 -10.65 2.66 -23.15
C SER A 140 -10.18 3.65 -22.07
N ASP A 141 -9.15 4.45 -22.39
CA ASP A 141 -8.56 5.42 -21.46
C ASP A 141 -9.46 6.58 -21.06
N ARG A 142 -10.58 6.71 -21.77
CA ARG A 142 -11.60 7.73 -21.53
C ARG A 142 -12.72 7.26 -20.62
N ASP A 143 -12.81 5.96 -20.36
CA ASP A 143 -13.86 5.42 -19.51
C ASP A 143 -13.52 5.65 -18.05
N ARG A 144 -14.55 5.88 -17.25
CA ARG A 144 -14.39 5.88 -15.80
C ARG A 144 -13.97 4.50 -15.35
N LEU A 145 -13.07 4.46 -14.36
CA LEU A 145 -12.75 3.23 -13.66
C LEU A 145 -14.00 2.77 -12.90
N ALA A 146 -14.59 1.66 -13.34
CA ALA A 146 -15.71 1.01 -12.66
C ALA A 146 -15.19 0.22 -11.44
N PRO A 147 -15.96 0.12 -10.35
CA PRO A 147 -15.56 -0.70 -9.20
C PRO A 147 -15.42 -2.18 -9.58
N PRO A 148 -14.56 -2.93 -8.87
CA PRO A 148 -14.48 -4.38 -9.01
C PRO A 148 -15.82 -5.04 -8.64
N SER A 149 -15.99 -6.30 -9.03
CA SER A 149 -17.24 -7.03 -8.79
C SER A 149 -17.57 -7.08 -7.30
N GLY A 150 -18.82 -6.77 -6.94
CA GLY A 150 -19.30 -6.94 -5.57
C GLY A 150 -19.32 -8.40 -5.10
N LYS A 151 -19.20 -9.39 -6.00
CA LYS A 151 -19.00 -10.79 -5.60
C LYS A 151 -17.58 -11.07 -5.13
N GLU A 152 -16.60 -10.37 -5.72
CA GLU A 152 -15.17 -10.50 -5.43
C GLU A 152 -14.75 -9.57 -4.28
N THR A 153 -15.50 -8.48 -4.06
CA THR A 153 -15.32 -7.52 -2.96
C THR A 153 -16.62 -7.29 -2.17
N PRO A 154 -17.23 -8.34 -1.57
CA PRO A 154 -18.58 -8.30 -1.00
C PRO A 154 -18.75 -7.35 0.20
N ASP A 155 -17.66 -6.99 0.86
CA ASP A 155 -17.65 -6.17 2.07
C ASP A 155 -17.10 -4.76 1.87
N THR A 156 -17.02 -4.33 0.61
CA THR A 156 -16.42 -3.05 0.24
C THR A 156 -17.45 -2.12 -0.36
N LEU A 157 -17.59 -0.95 0.25
CA LEU A 157 -18.34 0.16 -0.32
C LEU A 157 -17.39 1.03 -1.14
N TRP A 158 -17.51 0.96 -2.46
CA TRP A 158 -16.67 1.71 -3.39
C TRP A 158 -17.20 3.13 -3.60
N THR A 159 -16.31 4.11 -3.51
CA THR A 159 -16.56 5.52 -3.83
C THR A 159 -15.55 6.00 -4.85
N GLY A 160 -16.01 6.70 -5.88
CA GLY A 160 -15.14 7.31 -6.89
C GLY A 160 -14.96 8.81 -6.68
N ILE A 161 -13.78 9.32 -7.03
CA ILE A 161 -13.48 10.76 -7.05
C ILE A 161 -12.99 11.13 -8.44
N ASP A 162 -13.57 12.18 -9.00
CA ASP A 162 -13.23 12.65 -10.35
C ASP A 162 -11.95 13.46 -10.31
N LEU A 163 -11.07 13.18 -11.25
CA LEU A 163 -9.85 13.94 -11.45
C LEU A 163 -10.12 15.08 -12.42
N THR A 164 -9.61 16.25 -12.10
CA THR A 164 -9.49 17.33 -13.08
C THR A 164 -8.51 16.95 -14.19
N PRO A 165 -8.56 17.58 -15.36
CA PRO A 165 -7.58 17.33 -16.42
C PRO A 165 -6.12 17.54 -15.98
N ALA A 166 -5.88 18.47 -15.06
CA ALA A 166 -4.56 18.72 -14.51
C ALA A 166 -4.09 17.59 -13.57
N GLU A 167 -4.97 17.06 -12.73
CA GLU A 167 -4.65 15.91 -11.86
C GLU A 167 -4.44 14.62 -12.66
N LEU A 168 -5.24 14.39 -13.71
CA LEU A 168 -5.03 13.26 -14.61
C LEU A 168 -3.67 13.36 -15.34
N ALA A 169 -3.33 14.53 -15.86
CA ALA A 169 -2.02 14.75 -16.48
C ALA A 169 -0.86 14.57 -15.49
N ALA A 170 -1.02 15.02 -14.24
CA ALA A 170 -0.04 14.81 -13.18
C ALA A 170 0.14 13.31 -12.85
N LYS A 171 -0.96 12.56 -12.80
CA LYS A 171 -0.95 11.10 -12.63
C LYS A 171 -0.24 10.40 -13.79
N GLU A 172 -0.55 10.76 -15.03
CA GLU A 172 0.14 10.24 -16.23
C GLU A 172 1.65 10.47 -16.16
N ALA A 173 2.06 11.70 -15.81
CA ALA A 173 3.47 12.03 -15.66
C ALA A 173 4.14 11.24 -14.52
N ALA A 174 3.46 11.09 -13.38
CA ALA A 174 3.94 10.30 -12.25
C ALA A 174 4.15 8.83 -12.62
N LEU A 175 3.19 8.21 -13.31
CA LEU A 175 3.29 6.82 -13.77
C LEU A 175 4.45 6.65 -14.78
N GLY A 176 4.71 7.66 -15.62
CA GLY A 176 5.81 7.67 -16.58
C GLY A 176 7.22 7.69 -15.94
N GLU A 177 7.36 8.06 -14.66
CA GLU A 177 8.66 8.05 -13.98
C GLU A 177 9.15 6.65 -13.58
N TYR A 178 8.26 5.65 -13.51
CA TYR A 178 8.60 4.26 -13.19
C TYR A 178 9.21 3.52 -14.39
N ARG A 179 10.26 4.08 -15.00
CA ARG A 179 10.85 3.62 -16.26
C ARG A 179 11.29 2.16 -16.24
N THR A 180 11.84 1.70 -15.12
CA THR A 180 12.22 0.29 -14.95
C THR A 180 11.02 -0.65 -14.83
N GLN A 181 9.85 -0.13 -14.44
CA GLN A 181 8.62 -0.90 -14.27
C GLN A 181 7.77 -0.93 -15.53
N LEU A 182 7.84 0.10 -16.39
CA LEU A 182 7.03 0.18 -17.61
C LEU A 182 7.13 -1.07 -18.53
N PRO A 183 8.31 -1.68 -18.78
CA PRO A 183 8.38 -2.88 -19.63
C PRO A 183 7.65 -4.10 -19.06
N VAL A 184 7.40 -4.14 -17.75
CA VAL A 184 6.81 -5.29 -17.04
C VAL A 184 5.36 -5.02 -16.64
N LEU A 185 5.07 -3.79 -16.19
CA LEU A 185 3.81 -3.39 -15.58
C LEU A 185 3.07 -2.29 -16.37
N GLY A 186 3.62 -1.82 -17.50
CA GLY A 186 3.07 -0.68 -18.26
C GLY A 186 1.59 -0.86 -18.60
N ASP A 187 1.20 -2.04 -19.07
CA ASP A 187 -0.20 -2.36 -19.37
C ASP A 187 -1.12 -2.25 -18.14
N LEU A 188 -0.64 -2.68 -16.96
CA LEU A 188 -1.40 -2.57 -15.72
C LEU A 188 -1.53 -1.11 -15.30
N LEU A 189 -0.41 -0.37 -15.27
CA LEU A 189 -0.38 1.05 -14.89
C LEU A 189 -1.29 1.88 -15.80
N HIS A 190 -1.27 1.60 -17.10
CA HIS A 190 -2.10 2.27 -18.08
C HIS A 190 -3.61 2.07 -17.82
N ARG A 191 -4.03 0.88 -17.37
CA ARG A 191 -5.45 0.63 -17.01
C ARG A 191 -5.92 1.45 -15.82
N PHE A 192 -5.01 1.87 -14.95
CA PHE A 192 -5.32 2.79 -13.87
C PHE A 192 -5.31 4.25 -14.30
N CYS A 193 -4.77 4.59 -15.48
CA CYS A 193 -4.83 5.93 -16.03
C CYS A 193 -6.24 6.24 -16.53
N ARG A 194 -7.09 6.76 -15.62
CA ARG A 194 -8.53 6.94 -15.79
C ARG A 194 -8.94 8.28 -15.17
N PRO A 195 -10.05 8.91 -15.64
CA PRO A 195 -10.50 10.22 -15.17
C PRO A 195 -11.07 10.23 -13.74
N ASN A 196 -11.00 9.10 -13.01
CA ASN A 196 -11.37 9.02 -11.60
C ASN A 196 -10.47 8.03 -10.86
N GLU A 197 -10.35 8.24 -9.55
CA GLU A 197 -9.83 7.25 -8.61
C GLU A 197 -10.99 6.49 -7.95
N LEU A 198 -10.69 5.31 -7.43
CA LEU A 198 -11.63 4.50 -6.65
C LEU A 198 -11.05 4.16 -5.29
N TYR A 199 -11.87 4.34 -4.28
CA TYR A 199 -11.54 4.01 -2.90
C TYR A 199 -12.62 3.13 -2.29
N GLY A 200 -12.20 2.05 -1.63
CA GLY A 200 -13.05 1.17 -0.86
C GLY A 200 -13.14 1.61 0.59
N ARG A 201 -14.32 1.46 1.18
CA ARG A 201 -14.48 1.37 2.64
C ARG A 201 -14.86 -0.05 2.98
N VAL A 202 -13.94 -0.75 3.62
CA VAL A 202 -14.14 -2.13 4.08
C VAL A 202 -14.91 -2.08 5.39
N LYS A 203 -15.92 -2.94 5.56
CA LYS A 203 -16.66 -3.05 6.82
C LYS A 203 -15.73 -3.56 7.93
N SER A 204 -15.81 -2.96 9.13
CA SER A 204 -14.92 -3.26 10.27
C SER A 204 -14.80 -4.76 10.59
N ARG A 205 -15.90 -5.52 10.52
CA ARG A 205 -15.91 -6.98 10.74
C ARG A 205 -14.93 -7.80 9.89
N VAL A 206 -14.54 -7.29 8.71
CA VAL A 206 -13.56 -7.93 7.84
C VAL A 206 -12.14 -7.55 8.24
N LEU A 207 -11.94 -6.33 8.72
CA LEU A 207 -10.68 -5.91 9.33
C LEU A 207 -10.40 -6.72 10.59
N ASP A 208 -11.43 -6.97 11.40
CA ASP A 208 -11.34 -7.82 12.59
C ASP A 208 -11.00 -9.29 12.26
N GLY A 209 -11.50 -9.81 11.14
CA GLY A 209 -11.29 -11.21 10.71
C GLY A 209 -10.01 -11.46 9.92
N ILE A 210 -9.33 -10.40 9.45
CA ILE A 210 -8.05 -10.50 8.74
C ILE A 210 -6.94 -11.07 9.63
N ALA A 211 -7.03 -10.87 10.95
CA ALA A 211 -6.12 -11.44 11.93
C ALA A 211 -6.29 -12.96 12.15
N GLU A 212 -7.39 -13.57 11.68
CA GLU A 212 -7.70 -14.98 11.94
C GLU A 212 -7.44 -15.92 10.74
N VAL A 213 -7.30 -15.38 9.53
CA VAL A 213 -7.36 -16.17 8.27
C VAL A 213 -6.02 -16.24 7.52
N HIS A 214 -5.05 -15.40 7.87
CA HIS A 214 -3.75 -15.32 7.24
C HIS A 214 -2.64 -15.14 8.26
#